data_AF-A0A2K3M2U8-F1
#
_entry.id   AF-A0A2K3M2U8-F1
#
_cell.length_a   1.000
_cell.length_b   1.000
_cell.length_c   1.000
_cell.angle_alpha   90.00
_cell.angle_beta   90.00
_cell.angle_gamma   90.00
#
_symmetry.space_group_name_H-M   'P 1'
#
loop_
_entity.id
_entity.type
_entity.pdbx_description
1 polymer ?
#
loop_
_entity_poly.entity_id
_entity_poly.type
_entity_poly.pdbx_seq_one_letter_code
_entity_poly.pdbx_strand_id
1 'polypeptide(L)'
;MKQVQFLVIDEAAQLKECESAIPLQLNGLRRCILIGDERQLPAMVKSKIADRAEFGRSLFERLVMLGYKKHMLNVQYRMHPSISMFPCKEFYDNQLSDAQIVTKISYNKRFLEGTMYGSYSFINISK
;
A
#
# COMPACT_ATOMS: atom_id res chain seq x y z
N MET A 1 -20.63 20.67 -20.16
CA MET A 1 -19.54 20.06 -19.35
C MET A 1 -18.96 18.88 -20.12
N LYS A 2 -17.64 18.70 -20.10
CA LYS A 2 -16.96 17.60 -20.82
C LYS A 2 -17.32 16.27 -20.17
N GLN A 3 -17.72 15.29 -20.97
CA GLN A 3 -18.05 13.95 -20.47
C GLN A 3 -16.75 13.21 -20.10
N VAL A 4 -16.69 12.66 -18.89
CA VAL A 4 -15.54 11.87 -18.42
C VAL A 4 -15.98 10.42 -18.34
N GLN A 5 -15.42 9.56 -19.19
CA GLN A 5 -15.82 8.15 -19.24
C GLN A 5 -15.00 7.25 -18.29
N PHE A 6 -13.80 7.69 -17.94
CA PHE A 6 -12.83 6.94 -17.13
C PHE A 6 -12.29 7.81 -16.01
N LEU A 7 -12.20 7.22 -14.82
CA LEU A 7 -11.62 7.81 -13.64
C LEU A 7 -10.55 6.88 -13.09
N VAL A 8 -9.38 7.43 -12.78
CA VAL A 8 -8.32 6.74 -12.04
C VAL A 8 -8.09 7.50 -10.75
N ILE A 9 -8.08 6.78 -9.63
CA ILE A 9 -7.77 7.32 -8.31
C ILE A 9 -6.54 6.57 -7.80
N ASP A 10 -5.44 7.31 -7.64
CA ASP A 10 -4.22 6.80 -7.02
C ASP A 10 -4.27 7.02 -5.50
N GLU A 11 -3.51 6.22 -4.74
CA GLU A 11 -3.53 6.20 -3.27
C GLU A 11 -4.95 6.09 -2.68
N ALA A 12 -5.83 5.36 -3.35
CA ALA A 12 -7.26 5.27 -3.04
C ALA A 12 -7.54 4.66 -1.65
N ALA A 13 -6.60 3.87 -1.11
CA ALA A 13 -6.69 3.30 0.23
C ALA A 13 -6.55 4.36 1.35
N GLN A 14 -5.96 5.52 1.06
CA GLN A 14 -5.76 6.62 2.01
C GLN A 14 -6.89 7.68 1.98
N LEU A 15 -7.89 7.51 1.12
CA LEU A 15 -9.03 8.41 1.02
C LEU A 15 -10.17 7.94 1.93
N LYS A 16 -10.93 8.88 2.48
CA LYS A 16 -12.25 8.57 3.07
C LYS A 16 -13.23 8.26 1.95
N GLU A 17 -14.26 7.46 2.23
CA GLU A 17 -15.25 7.11 1.20
C GLU A 17 -15.91 8.34 0.55
N CYS A 18 -16.20 9.37 1.35
CA CYS A 18 -16.80 10.60 0.85
C CYS A 18 -15.87 11.37 -0.11
N GLU A 19 -14.55 11.27 0.07
CA GLU A 19 -13.56 11.91 -0.81
C GLU A 19 -13.52 11.20 -2.17
N SER A 20 -13.60 9.86 -2.16
CA SER A 20 -13.74 9.05 -3.39
C SER A 20 -15.07 9.32 -4.12
N ALA A 21 -16.13 9.65 -3.39
CA ALA A 21 -17.46 9.92 -3.97
C ALA A 21 -17.52 11.21 -4.81
N ILE A 22 -16.66 12.20 -4.53
CA ILE A 22 -16.63 13.48 -5.26
C ILE A 22 -16.42 13.27 -6.76
N PRO A 23 -15.33 12.63 -7.23
CA PRO A 23 -15.11 12.41 -8.66
C PRO A 23 -16.04 11.33 -9.27
N LEU A 24 -16.67 10.48 -8.46
CA LEU A 24 -17.63 9.49 -8.95
C LEU A 24 -18.93 10.11 -9.46
N GLN A 25 -19.21 11.37 -9.13
CA GLN A 25 -20.36 12.13 -9.63
C GLN A 25 -20.14 12.73 -11.03
N LEU A 26 -18.96 12.57 -11.62
CA LEU A 26 -18.65 13.12 -12.96
C LEU A 26 -19.59 12.56 -14.03
N ASN A 27 -20.14 13.46 -14.86
CA ASN A 27 -21.11 13.08 -15.87
C ASN A 27 -20.52 12.14 -16.94
N GLY A 28 -21.21 11.04 -17.17
CA GLY A 28 -20.89 10.04 -18.17
C GLY A 28 -19.80 9.04 -17.78
N LEU A 29 -19.45 8.96 -16.49
CA LEU A 29 -18.50 8.00 -15.96
C LEU A 29 -19.02 6.57 -16.15
N ARG A 30 -18.19 5.71 -16.76
CA ARG A 30 -18.51 4.30 -17.00
C ARG A 30 -17.54 3.35 -16.30
N ARG A 31 -16.31 3.79 -16.04
CA ARG A 31 -15.26 2.98 -15.42
C ARG A 31 -14.46 3.80 -14.43
N CYS A 32 -14.25 3.24 -13.24
CA CYS A 32 -13.36 3.77 -12.22
C CYS A 32 -12.31 2.71 -11.86
N ILE A 33 -11.04 3.12 -11.83
CA ILE A 33 -9.91 2.29 -11.41
C ILE A 33 -9.38 2.90 -10.12
N LEU A 34 -9.43 2.13 -9.04
CA LEU A 34 -8.88 2.50 -7.75
C LEU A 34 -7.54 1.78 -7.57
N ILE A 35 -6.48 2.52 -7.31
CA ILE A 35 -5.13 2.02 -7.08
C ILE A 35 -4.76 2.38 -5.65
N GLY A 36 -4.35 1.39 -4.86
CA GLY A 36 -4.01 1.60 -3.46
C GLY A 36 -3.58 0.31 -2.79
N ASP A 37 -3.25 0.42 -1.52
CA ASP A 37 -2.75 -0.66 -0.68
C ASP A 37 -3.51 -0.68 0.65
N GLU A 38 -4.37 -1.69 0.84
CA GLU A 38 -5.18 -1.81 2.06
C GLU A 38 -4.40 -2.31 3.29
N ARG A 39 -3.10 -2.61 3.16
CA ARG A 39 -2.23 -2.98 4.28
C ARG A 39 -1.55 -1.76 4.94
N GLN A 40 -1.73 -0.56 4.37
CA GLN A 40 -1.20 0.68 4.92
C GLN A 40 -2.16 1.32 5.94
N LEU A 41 -1.72 2.42 6.56
CA LEU A 41 -2.55 3.17 7.50
C LEU A 41 -3.77 3.78 6.78
N PRO A 42 -4.95 3.78 7.42
CA PRO A 42 -6.16 4.38 6.87
C PRO A 42 -6.06 5.91 6.85
N ALA A 43 -7.06 6.55 6.25
CA ALA A 43 -7.16 8.01 6.20
C ALA A 43 -7.16 8.62 7.61
N MET A 44 -6.39 9.69 7.82
CA MET A 44 -6.33 10.36 9.12
C MET A 44 -7.69 10.97 9.51
N VAL A 45 -8.17 10.63 10.71
CA VAL A 45 -9.40 11.18 11.30
C VAL A 45 -9.07 11.83 12.66
N LYS A 46 -9.34 13.14 12.78
CA LYS A 46 -9.05 13.88 14.03
C LYS A 46 -10.02 13.54 15.17
N SER A 47 -11.28 13.27 14.84
CA SER A 47 -12.32 13.00 15.84
C SER A 47 -12.24 11.53 16.28
N LYS A 48 -11.99 11.31 17.57
CA LYS A 48 -12.03 9.95 18.17
C LYS A 48 -13.39 9.27 18.06
N ILE A 49 -14.47 10.03 17.91
CA ILE A 49 -15.82 9.45 17.71
C ILE A 49 -15.96 8.94 16.27
N ALA A 50 -15.51 9.74 15.29
CA ALA A 50 -15.57 9.35 13.89
C ALA A 50 -14.59 8.21 13.56
N ASP A 51 -13.40 8.22 14.17
CA ASP A 51 -12.42 7.14 14.06
C ASP A 51 -12.99 5.80 14.57
N ARG A 52 -13.63 5.81 15.75
CA ARG A 52 -14.36 4.65 16.29
C ARG A 52 -15.54 4.20 15.43
N ALA A 53 -16.06 5.08 14.57
CA ALA A 53 -17.09 4.76 13.59
C ALA A 53 -16.52 4.36 12.22
N GLU A 54 -15.21 4.07 12.14
CA GLU A 54 -14.49 3.67 10.92
C GLU A 54 -14.56 4.71 9.79
N PHE A 55 -14.72 6.00 10.13
CA PHE A 55 -14.82 7.06 9.12
C PHE A 55 -13.55 7.20 8.25
N GLY A 56 -12.42 6.69 8.74
CA GLY A 56 -11.15 6.65 8.01
C GLY A 56 -11.05 5.53 6.98
N ARG A 57 -12.01 4.58 6.96
CA ARG A 57 -12.04 3.49 5.98
C ARG A 57 -12.24 4.06 4.59
N SER A 58 -11.48 3.53 3.63
CA SER A 58 -11.58 3.93 2.23
C SER A 58 -12.63 3.15 1.47
N LEU A 59 -13.07 3.71 0.33
CA LEU A 59 -13.93 2.98 -0.61
C LEU A 59 -13.20 1.74 -1.15
N PHE A 60 -11.89 1.85 -1.37
CA PHE A 60 -11.04 0.75 -1.81
C PHE A 60 -11.07 -0.40 -0.79
N GLU A 61 -10.78 -0.10 0.47
CA GLU A 61 -10.78 -1.09 1.55
C GLU A 61 -12.15 -1.74 1.72
N ARG A 62 -13.24 -0.96 1.69
CA ARG A 62 -14.60 -1.52 1.78
C ARG A 62 -14.91 -2.47 0.63
N LEU A 63 -14.51 -2.15 -0.61
CA LEU A 63 -14.72 -3.05 -1.75
C LEU A 63 -13.92 -4.36 -1.60
N VAL A 64 -12.68 -4.28 -1.09
CA VAL A 64 -11.87 -5.46 -0.77
C VAL A 64 -12.55 -6.33 0.29
N MET A 65 -13.07 -5.73 1.38
CA MET A 65 -13.81 -6.45 2.44
C MET A 65 -15.08 -7.14 1.91
N LEU A 66 -15.76 -6.52 0.93
CA LEU A 66 -16.93 -7.09 0.25
C LEU A 66 -16.58 -8.22 -0.75
N GLY A 67 -15.30 -8.56 -0.90
CA GLY A 67 -14.85 -9.64 -1.77
C GLY A 67 -14.75 -9.28 -3.26
N TYR A 68 -14.72 -7.98 -3.59
CA TYR A 68 -14.44 -7.57 -4.97
C TYR A 68 -13.02 -8.02 -5.37
N LYS A 69 -12.91 -8.60 -6.56
CA LYS A 69 -11.61 -9.02 -7.09
C LYS A 69 -10.71 -7.80 -7.30
N LYS A 70 -9.52 -7.85 -6.73
CA LYS A 70 -8.44 -6.89 -6.96
C LYS A 70 -7.32 -7.51 -7.79
N HIS A 71 -6.58 -6.65 -8.47
CA HIS A 71 -5.35 -7.05 -9.16
C HIS A 71 -4.16 -6.66 -8.28
N MET A 72 -3.42 -7.66 -7.79
CA MET A 72 -2.22 -7.43 -6.99
C MET A 72 -1.01 -7.19 -7.90
N LEU A 73 -0.28 -6.10 -7.67
CA LEU A 73 1.05 -5.90 -8.24
C LEU A 73 2.06 -6.64 -7.36
N ASN A 74 2.57 -7.75 -7.88
CA ASN A 74 3.28 -8.76 -7.09
C ASN A 74 4.81 -8.71 -7.21
N VAL A 75 5.37 -7.63 -7.75
CA VAL A 75 6.82 -7.43 -7.88
C VAL A 75 7.21 -6.11 -7.22
N GLN A 76 8.12 -6.16 -6.25
CA GLN A 76 8.65 -4.98 -5.56
C GLN A 76 10.04 -4.61 -6.11
N TYR A 77 10.28 -3.30 -6.25
CA TYR A 77 11.47 -2.77 -6.92
C TYR A 77 12.35 -1.89 -6.01
N ARG A 78 12.12 -1.91 -4.68
CA ARG A 78 12.71 -0.93 -3.74
C ARG A 78 13.55 -1.56 -2.64
N MET A 79 13.07 -2.61 -1.98
CA MET A 79 13.71 -3.19 -0.81
C MET A 79 14.75 -4.23 -1.21
N HIS A 80 15.86 -4.32 -0.47
CA HIS A 80 16.74 -5.49 -0.55
C HIS A 80 15.97 -6.75 -0.09
N PRO A 81 16.22 -7.95 -0.65
CA PRO A 81 15.49 -9.18 -0.30
C PRO A 81 15.41 -9.48 1.21
N SER A 82 16.47 -9.21 1.96
CA SER A 82 16.46 -9.41 3.43
C SER A 82 15.48 -8.48 4.16
N ILE A 83 15.18 -7.31 3.59
CA ILE A 83 14.22 -6.33 4.14
C ILE A 83 12.80 -6.71 3.71
N SER A 84 12.58 -7.05 2.43
CA SER A 84 11.24 -7.39 1.90
C SER A 84 10.69 -8.70 2.45
N MET A 85 11.56 -9.61 2.89
CA MET A 85 11.18 -10.93 3.39
C MET A 85 10.11 -10.88 4.49
N PHE A 86 10.27 -10.01 5.50
CA PHE A 86 9.31 -9.93 6.60
C PHE A 86 7.96 -9.32 6.16
N PRO A 87 7.90 -8.13 5.53
CA PRO A 87 6.63 -7.58 5.05
C PRO A 87 5.89 -8.50 4.09
N CYS A 88 6.61 -9.15 3.16
CA CYS A 88 6.04 -10.09 2.20
C CYS A 88 5.32 -11.25 2.90
N LYS A 89 5.95 -11.83 3.93
CA LYS A 89 5.37 -12.92 4.70
C LYS A 89 4.18 -12.47 5.56
N GLU A 90 4.32 -11.37 6.29
CA GLU A 90 3.35 -10.98 7.32
C GLU A 90 2.11 -10.26 6.76
N PHE A 91 2.24 -9.51 5.66
CA PHE A 91 1.13 -8.69 5.14
C PHE A 91 0.59 -9.16 3.79
N TYR A 92 1.37 -9.95 3.05
CA TYR A 92 1.09 -10.26 1.64
C TYR A 92 1.09 -11.75 1.33
N ASP A 93 0.98 -12.64 2.34
CA ASP A 93 0.85 -14.09 2.17
C ASP A 93 1.93 -14.71 1.26
N ASN A 94 3.15 -14.16 1.30
CA ASN A 94 4.27 -14.52 0.42
C ASN A 94 4.01 -14.31 -1.09
N GLN A 95 3.06 -13.45 -1.47
CA GLN A 95 2.72 -13.18 -2.86
C GLN A 95 3.59 -12.10 -3.51
N LEU A 96 4.41 -11.35 -2.74
CA LEU A 96 5.36 -10.38 -3.31
C LEU A 96 6.69 -11.06 -3.70
N SER A 97 7.21 -10.68 -4.85
CA SER A 97 8.52 -11.10 -5.36
C SER A 97 9.45 -9.90 -5.54
N ASP A 98 10.76 -10.15 -5.46
CA ASP A 98 11.78 -9.12 -5.62
C ASP A 98 12.20 -8.98 -7.09
N ALA A 99 12.23 -7.75 -7.61
CA ALA A 99 12.75 -7.49 -8.94
C ALA A 99 14.26 -7.72 -9.02
N GLN A 100 14.76 -8.10 -10.20
CA GLN A 100 16.19 -8.34 -10.43
C GLN A 100 17.10 -7.15 -10.07
N ILE A 101 16.58 -5.91 -10.10
CA ILE A 101 17.37 -4.71 -9.76
C ILE A 101 17.78 -4.71 -8.29
N VAL A 102 16.94 -5.20 -7.39
CA VAL A 102 17.19 -5.18 -5.94
C VAL A 102 17.99 -6.38 -5.44
N THR A 103 18.13 -7.43 -6.25
CA THR A 103 18.90 -8.64 -5.92
C THR A 103 20.37 -8.54 -6.31
N LYS A 104 20.75 -7.52 -7.09
CA LYS A 104 22.14 -7.31 -7.53
C LYS A 104 23.02 -6.91 -6.35
N ILE A 105 24.26 -7.41 -6.36
CA ILE A 105 25.30 -7.02 -5.38
C ILE A 105 25.50 -5.50 -5.35
N SER A 106 25.41 -4.83 -6.50
CA SER A 106 25.51 -3.36 -6.61
C SER A 106 24.39 -2.60 -5.90
N TYR A 107 23.27 -3.26 -5.58
CA TYR A 107 22.18 -2.67 -4.81
C TYR A 107 22.51 -2.59 -3.31
N ASN A 108 23.45 -3.41 -2.85
CA ASN A 108 23.89 -3.40 -1.46
C ASN A 108 24.69 -2.14 -1.16
N LYS A 109 24.25 -1.40 -0.14
CA LYS A 109 24.98 -0.27 0.40
C LYS A 109 25.51 -0.64 1.77
N ARG A 110 26.83 -0.74 1.89
CA ARG A 110 27.50 -1.00 3.17
C ARG A 110 28.32 0.22 3.54
N PHE A 111 27.80 1.00 4.47
CA PHE A 111 28.45 2.22 4.95
C PHE A 111 29.34 1.98 6.18
N LEU A 112 29.08 0.90 6.92
CA LEU A 112 29.75 0.55 8.17
C LEU A 112 30.24 -0.90 8.14
N GLU A 113 31.39 -1.13 8.80
CA GLU A 113 31.96 -2.46 8.97
C GLU A 113 31.32 -3.18 10.16
N GLY A 114 31.21 -4.50 10.06
CA GLY A 114 30.56 -5.35 11.07
C GLY A 114 29.33 -6.06 10.53
N THR A 115 28.98 -7.20 11.15
CA THR A 115 27.85 -8.05 10.72
C THR A 115 26.49 -7.45 11.06
N MET A 116 26.43 -6.61 12.11
CA MET A 116 25.21 -5.90 12.55
C MET A 116 24.75 -4.77 11.62
N TYR A 117 25.59 -4.35 10.67
CA TYR A 117 25.27 -3.28 9.70
C TYR A 117 24.98 -3.85 8.30
N GLY A 118 24.50 -5.09 8.23
CA GLY A 118 23.98 -5.68 7.00
C GLY A 118 22.67 -5.02 6.55
N SER A 119 22.14 -5.44 5.40
CA SER A 119 20.91 -4.88 4.82
C SER A 119 19.68 -5.01 5.71
N TYR A 120 19.67 -5.98 6.64
CA TYR A 120 18.67 -6.10 7.69
C TYR A 120 19.33 -6.64 8.96
N SER A 121 18.99 -6.08 10.12
CA SER A 121 19.47 -6.54 11.42
C SER A 121 18.47 -6.16 12.50
N PHE A 122 18.31 -7.04 13.50
CA PHE A 122 17.49 -6.79 14.66
C PHE A 122 18.41 -6.64 15.87
N ILE A 123 18.40 -5.47 16.51
CA ILE A 123 19.24 -5.18 17.68
C ILE A 123 18.37 -5.33 18.92
N ASN A 124 18.54 -6.44 19.62
CA ASN A 124 17.91 -6.63 20.92
C ASN A 124 18.73 -5.90 22.00
N ILE A 125 18.10 -4.95 22.70
CA ILE A 125 18.71 -4.13 23.76
C ILE A 125 18.36 -4.62 25.18
N SER A 126 17.67 -5.76 25.30
CA SER A 126 17.42 -6.37 26.61
C SER A 126 18.74 -6.74 27.28
N LYS A 127 18.91 -6.30 28.53
CA LYS A 127 20.01 -6.71 29.40
C LYS A 127 19.86 -8.16 29.82
#